data_AF-A0A8T3NWK4-F1
#
_entry.id   AF-A0A8T3NWK4-F1
#
_cell.length_a   1.000
_cell.length_b   1.000
_cell.length_c   1.000
_cell.angle_alpha   90.00
_cell.angle_beta   90.00
_cell.angle_gamma   90.00
#
_symmetry.space_group_name_H-M   'P 1'
#
loop_
_entity.id
_entity.type
_entity.pdbx_description
1 polymer ?
#
loop_
_entity_poly.entity_id
_entity_poly.type
_entity_poly.pdbx_seq_one_letter_code
_entity_poly.pdbx_strand_id
1 'polypeptide(L)'
;MALPGHIKYLVIGAGIHGLSTAYHLALEFKARGQGGGEDILVIDKTGVAAGASGIACGVIRNNYFQPAMRQLMAQSVEVWESDPDAYHYHATGYMQISPECMHADVATIAQQQREIDYESVFIEGEKDSLNYMRSIFDDWQATGITSVLH
;
A
#
# COMPACT_ATOMS: atom_id res chain seq x y z
N MET A 1 7.31 1.36 -33.21
CA MET A 1 6.49 0.19 -33.59
C MET A 1 5.13 0.69 -34.03
N ALA A 2 4.52 0.09 -35.05
CA ALA A 2 3.13 0.38 -35.40
C ALA A 2 2.20 -0.34 -34.41
N LEU A 3 1.07 0.28 -34.05
CA LEU A 3 0.05 -0.36 -33.21
C LEU A 3 -0.63 -1.50 -34.01
N PRO A 4 -0.96 -2.63 -33.38
CA PRO A 4 -1.70 -3.69 -34.06
C PRO A 4 -3.10 -3.21 -34.43
N GLY A 5 -3.65 -3.70 -35.55
CA GLY A 5 -5.01 -3.39 -35.97
C GLY A 5 -6.10 -4.03 -35.10
N HIS A 6 -5.74 -5.03 -34.28
CA HIS A 6 -6.61 -5.73 -33.35
C HIS A 6 -5.79 -6.23 -32.15
N ILE A 7 -6.34 -6.14 -30.95
CA ILE A 7 -5.82 -6.77 -29.73
C ILE A 7 -6.98 -7.30 -28.89
N LYS A 8 -6.77 -8.38 -28.15
CA LYS A 8 -7.81 -9.01 -27.32
C LYS A 8 -8.09 -8.22 -26.05
N TYR A 9 -7.04 -7.73 -25.39
CA TYR A 9 -7.15 -6.89 -24.20
C TYR A 9 -6.36 -5.59 -24.38
N LEU A 10 -7.03 -4.46 -24.19
CA LEU A 10 -6.42 -3.14 -24.25
C LEU A 10 -6.54 -2.47 -22.88
N VAL A 11 -5.40 -2.09 -22.30
CA VAL A 11 -5.34 -1.28 -21.08
C VAL A 11 -4.92 0.14 -21.46
N ILE A 12 -5.74 1.12 -21.08
CA ILE A 12 -5.50 2.53 -21.37
C ILE A 12 -4.95 3.21 -20.10
N GLY A 13 -3.68 3.61 -20.16
CA GLY A 13 -2.92 4.23 -19.08
C GLY A 13 -1.81 3.30 -18.58
N ALA A 14 -0.54 3.71 -18.71
CA ALA A 14 0.63 2.97 -18.23
C ALA A 14 1.12 3.49 -16.85
N GLY A 15 0.18 3.89 -15.98
CA GLY A 15 0.45 4.12 -14.56
C GLY A 15 0.43 2.81 -13.76
N ILE A 16 0.69 2.89 -12.46
CA ILE A 16 0.80 1.72 -11.56
C ILE A 16 -0.42 0.80 -11.64
N HIS A 17 -1.64 1.35 -11.67
CA HIS A 17 -2.85 0.54 -11.79
C HIS A 17 -2.94 -0.16 -13.14
N GLY A 18 -2.63 0.51 -14.25
CA GLY A 18 -2.73 -0.08 -15.58
C GLY A 18 -1.68 -1.18 -15.80
N LEU A 19 -0.45 -0.94 -15.34
CA LEU A 19 0.64 -1.92 -15.39
C LEU A 19 0.35 -3.11 -14.48
N SER A 20 -0.08 -2.88 -13.23
CA SER A 20 -0.49 -3.94 -12.30
C SER A 20 -1.65 -4.76 -12.87
N THR A 21 -2.66 -4.11 -13.47
CA THR A 21 -3.77 -4.80 -14.14
C THR A 21 -3.27 -5.72 -15.25
N ALA A 22 -2.42 -5.21 -16.15
CA ALA A 22 -1.87 -6.00 -17.25
C ALA A 22 -1.01 -7.17 -16.75
N TYR A 23 -0.21 -6.93 -15.71
CA TYR A 23 0.63 -7.94 -15.07
C TYR A 23 -0.19 -9.08 -14.46
N HIS A 24 -1.19 -8.76 -13.61
CA HIS A 24 -2.02 -9.79 -12.98
C HIS A 24 -2.90 -10.53 -13.99
N LEU A 25 -3.35 -9.86 -15.05
CA LEU A 25 -4.06 -10.52 -16.15
C LEU A 25 -3.17 -11.53 -16.89
N ALA A 26 -1.91 -11.16 -17.16
CA ALA A 26 -0.94 -12.06 -17.78
C ALA A 26 -0.61 -13.27 -16.87
N LEU A 27 -0.47 -13.06 -15.55
CA LEU A 27 -0.27 -14.13 -14.58
C LEU A 27 -1.46 -15.09 -14.56
N GLU A 28 -2.68 -14.57 -14.56
CA GLU A 28 -3.90 -15.38 -14.54
C GLU A 28 -4.04 -16.22 -15.81
N PHE A 29 -3.76 -15.66 -16.99
CA PHE A 29 -3.76 -16.43 -18.24
C PHE A 29 -2.71 -17.54 -18.22
N LYS A 30 -1.53 -17.25 -17.69
CA LYS A 30 -0.46 -18.26 -17.55
C LYS A 30 -0.90 -19.38 -16.61
N ALA A 31 -1.49 -19.03 -15.46
CA ALA A 31 -1.99 -20.01 -14.48
C ALA A 31 -3.09 -20.91 -15.06
N ARG A 32 -3.94 -20.36 -15.95
CA ARG A 32 -5.00 -21.12 -16.63
C ARG A 32 -4.55 -21.88 -17.88
N GLY A 33 -3.28 -21.76 -18.29
CA GLY A 33 -2.78 -22.35 -19.53
C GLY A 33 -3.39 -21.71 -20.80
N GLN A 34 -3.81 -20.45 -20.72
CA GLN A 34 -4.49 -19.71 -21.78
C GLN A 34 -3.57 -18.74 -22.54
N GLY A 35 -2.25 -18.85 -22.36
CA GLY A 35 -1.24 -17.92 -22.88
C GLY A 35 -0.61 -17.09 -21.77
N GLY A 36 -0.12 -15.90 -22.12
CA GLY A 36 0.47 -14.92 -21.22
C GLY A 36 0.13 -13.49 -21.63
N GLY A 37 1.12 -12.59 -21.55
CA GLY A 37 0.93 -11.16 -21.82
C GLY A 37 0.83 -10.78 -23.31
N GLU A 38 1.01 -11.71 -24.23
CA GLU A 38 1.03 -11.46 -25.69
C GLU A 38 -0.29 -10.91 -26.24
N ASP A 39 -1.40 -11.20 -25.57
CA ASP A 39 -2.76 -10.74 -25.94
C ASP A 39 -3.13 -9.39 -25.29
N ILE A 40 -2.21 -8.78 -24.53
CA ILE A 40 -2.44 -7.57 -23.74
C ILE A 40 -1.60 -6.43 -24.29
N LEU A 41 -2.25 -5.34 -24.70
CA LEU A 41 -1.59 -4.09 -25.07
C LEU A 41 -1.87 -3.03 -24.00
N VAL A 42 -0.82 -2.43 -23.46
CA VAL A 42 -0.92 -1.24 -22.61
C VAL A 42 -0.53 -0.02 -23.46
N ILE A 43 -1.40 0.98 -23.52
CA ILE A 43 -1.12 2.25 -24.19
C ILE A 43 -1.11 3.39 -23.18
N ASP A 44 -0.25 4.37 -23.39
CA ASP A 44 -0.25 5.62 -22.64
C ASP A 44 -0.10 6.80 -23.59
N LYS A 45 -0.74 7.92 -23.26
CA LYS A 45 -0.69 9.14 -24.08
C LYS A 45 0.69 9.83 -24.02
N THR A 46 1.52 9.51 -23.03
CA THR A 46 2.81 10.18 -22.78
C THR A 46 3.94 9.15 -22.63
N GLY A 47 3.80 8.21 -21.71
CA GLY A 47 4.86 7.25 -21.39
C GLY A 47 4.58 6.49 -20.09
N VAL A 48 5.39 5.47 -19.82
CA VAL A 48 5.27 4.63 -18.63
C VAL A 48 5.42 5.50 -17.38
N ALA A 49 4.47 5.37 -16.45
CA ALA A 49 4.41 6.10 -15.19
C ALA A 49 4.45 7.64 -15.30
N ALA A 50 4.22 8.22 -16.48
CA ALA A 50 4.34 9.67 -16.72
C ALA A 50 3.25 10.55 -16.03
N GLY A 51 2.32 9.93 -15.29
CA GLY A 51 1.27 10.61 -14.52
C GLY A 51 1.53 10.58 -13.01
N ALA A 52 0.46 10.41 -12.22
CA ALA A 52 0.52 10.39 -10.76
C ALA A 52 1.52 9.36 -10.19
N SER A 53 1.72 8.24 -10.88
CA SER A 53 2.68 7.20 -10.46
C SER A 53 4.12 7.71 -10.40
N GLY A 54 4.54 8.55 -11.35
CA GLY A 54 5.92 9.08 -11.41
C GLY A 54 6.19 10.24 -10.43
N ILE A 55 5.16 10.76 -9.77
CA ILE A 55 5.26 11.87 -8.80
C ILE A 55 4.73 11.50 -7.41
N ALA A 56 4.40 10.22 -7.18
CA ALA A 56 3.93 9.75 -5.89
C ALA A 56 5.04 9.82 -4.84
N CYS A 57 4.69 10.09 -3.59
CA CYS A 57 5.63 10.19 -2.47
C CYS A 57 6.20 8.84 -1.99
N GLY A 58 5.78 7.72 -2.58
CA GLY A 58 6.32 6.39 -2.30
C GLY A 58 5.84 5.75 -0.99
N VAL A 59 4.79 6.28 -0.35
CA VAL A 59 4.25 5.70 0.89
C VAL A 59 3.34 4.50 0.58
N ILE A 60 3.68 3.35 1.15
CA ILE A 60 2.88 2.12 1.14
C ILE A 60 2.42 1.87 2.58
N ARG A 61 1.12 1.67 2.79
CA ARG A 61 0.53 1.53 4.14
C ARG A 61 -0.83 0.84 4.11
N ASN A 62 -1.20 0.20 5.22
CA ASN A 62 -2.52 -0.41 5.44
C ASN A 62 -3.47 0.43 6.32
N ASN A 63 -3.00 1.55 6.87
CA ASN A 63 -3.73 2.36 7.85
C ASN A 63 -4.96 3.10 7.26
N TYR A 64 -6.07 2.39 7.05
CA TYR A 64 -7.34 2.91 6.52
C TYR A 64 -8.47 2.73 7.53
N PHE A 65 -9.48 3.60 7.50
CA PHE A 65 -10.61 3.53 8.44
C PHE A 65 -11.65 2.46 8.03
N GLN A 66 -11.99 2.39 6.74
CA GLN A 66 -13.02 1.48 6.24
C GLN A 66 -12.51 0.03 6.20
N PRO A 67 -13.25 -0.96 6.76
CA PRO A 67 -12.83 -2.36 6.79
C PRO A 67 -12.50 -2.95 5.42
N ALA A 68 -13.33 -2.68 4.41
CA ALA A 68 -13.12 -3.19 3.06
C ALA A 68 -11.82 -2.66 2.43
N MET A 69 -11.49 -1.39 2.68
CA MET A 69 -10.23 -0.82 2.22
C MET A 69 -9.04 -1.45 2.92
N ARG A 70 -9.16 -1.78 4.20
CA ARG A 70 -8.06 -2.39 4.96
C ARG A 70 -7.71 -3.78 4.44
N GLN A 71 -8.70 -4.61 4.15
CA GLN A 71 -8.48 -5.93 3.54
C GLN A 71 -7.81 -5.80 2.17
N LEU A 72 -8.33 -4.90 1.32
CA LEU A 72 -7.76 -4.66 0.00
C LEU A 72 -6.30 -4.16 0.06
N MET A 73 -6.00 -3.28 1.01
CA MET A 73 -4.66 -2.72 1.16
C MET A 73 -3.69 -3.74 1.77
N ALA A 74 -4.15 -4.68 2.61
CA ALA A 74 -3.31 -5.77 3.12
C ALA A 74 -2.82 -6.65 1.96
N GLN A 75 -3.75 -7.06 1.09
CA GLN A 75 -3.41 -7.79 -0.14
C GLN A 75 -2.49 -6.98 -1.07
N SER A 76 -2.67 -5.66 -1.12
CA SER A 76 -1.79 -4.80 -1.93
C SER A 76 -0.37 -4.75 -1.35
N VAL A 77 -0.23 -4.72 -0.02
CA VAL A 77 1.08 -4.75 0.67
C VAL A 77 1.79 -6.08 0.43
N GLU A 78 1.08 -7.22 0.45
CA GLU A 78 1.65 -8.53 0.13
C GLU A 78 2.33 -8.57 -1.25
N VAL A 79 1.80 -7.82 -2.24
CA VAL A 79 2.45 -7.71 -3.56
C VAL A 79 3.80 -6.99 -3.46
N TRP A 80 3.89 -5.89 -2.70
CA TRP A 80 5.17 -5.19 -2.48
C TRP A 80 6.17 -6.07 -1.74
N GLU A 81 5.70 -6.88 -0.79
CA GLU A 81 6.52 -7.81 0.00
C GLU A 81 6.95 -9.05 -0.77
N SER A 82 6.26 -9.38 -1.87
CA SER A 82 6.57 -10.57 -2.67
C SER A 82 7.92 -10.51 -3.40
N ASP A 83 8.38 -9.31 -3.75
CA ASP A 83 9.70 -9.06 -4.36
C ASP A 83 10.23 -7.67 -3.99
N PRO A 84 10.67 -7.48 -2.72
CA PRO A 84 11.06 -6.16 -2.23
C PRO A 84 12.24 -5.56 -2.99
N ASP A 85 13.15 -6.39 -3.47
CA ASP A 85 14.31 -5.97 -4.25
C ASP A 85 13.88 -5.42 -5.62
N ALA A 86 13.00 -6.12 -6.34
CA ALA A 86 12.51 -5.65 -7.64
C ALA A 86 11.69 -4.37 -7.53
N TYR A 87 10.93 -4.21 -6.45
CA TYR A 87 10.08 -3.03 -6.24
C TYR A 87 10.79 -1.90 -5.46
N HIS A 88 12.03 -2.12 -5.04
CA HIS A 88 12.75 -1.21 -4.13
C HIS A 88 11.91 -0.85 -2.89
N TYR A 89 11.23 -1.85 -2.33
CA TYR A 89 10.37 -1.71 -1.16
C TYR A 89 11.20 -1.86 0.12
N HIS A 90 11.09 -0.85 0.99
CA HIS A 90 11.74 -0.84 2.30
C HIS A 90 10.66 -0.83 3.38
N ALA A 91 10.56 -1.93 4.12
CA ALA A 91 9.57 -2.10 5.20
C ALA A 91 9.98 -1.32 6.46
N THR A 92 9.93 0.02 6.40
CA THR A 92 10.34 0.90 7.51
C THR A 92 9.21 1.26 8.47
N GLY A 93 8.02 0.67 8.29
CA GLY A 93 6.83 0.92 9.12
C GLY A 93 6.09 2.23 8.79
N TYR A 94 4.92 2.40 9.42
CA TYR A 94 4.09 3.59 9.33
C TYR A 94 3.48 3.90 10.70
N MET A 95 3.68 5.10 11.23
CA MET A 95 3.13 5.49 12.53
C MET A 95 1.98 6.50 12.39
N GLN A 96 0.81 6.16 12.90
CA GLN A 96 -0.26 7.12 13.19
C GLN A 96 -0.15 7.57 14.65
N ILE A 97 0.42 8.76 14.85
CA ILE A 97 0.63 9.40 16.15
C ILE A 97 -0.54 10.34 16.42
N SER A 98 -1.32 10.09 17.46
CA SER A 98 -2.65 10.70 17.63
C SER A 98 -2.90 11.32 19.00
N PRO A 99 -3.64 12.44 19.07
CA PRO A 99 -4.16 12.98 20.31
C PRO A 99 -5.45 12.27 20.74
N GLU A 100 -5.91 12.57 21.95
CA GLU A 100 -7.07 11.92 22.59
C GLU A 100 -8.35 11.96 21.77
N CYS A 101 -8.61 13.05 21.06
CA CYS A 101 -9.82 13.18 20.26
C CYS A 101 -9.91 12.19 19.09
N MET A 102 -8.81 11.54 18.72
CA MET A 102 -8.77 10.51 17.68
C MET A 102 -8.67 9.09 18.24
N HIS A 103 -8.46 8.92 19.56
CA HIS A 103 -8.16 7.62 20.17
C HIS A 103 -9.17 6.53 19.79
N ALA A 104 -10.47 6.81 19.93
CA ALA A 104 -11.53 5.84 19.63
C ALA A 104 -11.53 5.36 18.17
N ASP A 105 -11.26 6.25 17.23
CA ASP A 105 -11.16 5.90 15.81
C ASP A 105 -9.91 5.07 15.54
N VAL A 106 -8.77 5.41 16.14
CA VAL A 106 -7.52 4.63 16.01
C VAL A 106 -7.64 3.26 16.65
N ALA A 107 -8.28 3.14 17.81
CA ALA A 107 -8.56 1.87 18.46
C ALA A 107 -9.41 0.95 17.58
N THR A 108 -10.37 1.52 16.85
CA THR A 108 -11.16 0.80 15.85
C THR A 108 -10.28 0.30 14.70
N ILE A 109 -9.34 1.11 14.21
CA ILE A 109 -8.38 0.68 13.18
C ILE A 109 -7.50 -0.46 13.68
N ALA A 110 -6.92 -0.33 14.88
CA ALA A 110 -6.05 -1.33 15.48
C ALA A 110 -6.78 -2.66 15.71
N GLN A 111 -8.04 -2.61 16.19
CA GLN A 111 -8.88 -3.80 16.30
C GLN A 111 -9.04 -4.49 14.95
N GLN A 112 -9.39 -3.74 13.92
CA GLN A 112 -9.66 -4.32 12.61
C GLN A 112 -8.39 -4.79 11.88
N GLN A 113 -7.20 -4.25 12.21
CA GLN A 113 -5.92 -4.82 11.78
C GLN A 113 -5.69 -6.19 12.42
N ARG A 114 -5.93 -6.31 13.74
CA ARG A 114 -5.85 -7.61 14.44
C ARG A 114 -6.83 -8.64 13.89
N GLU A 115 -8.03 -8.24 13.51
CA GLU A 115 -9.06 -9.15 12.95
C GLU A 115 -8.65 -9.78 11.60
N ILE A 116 -7.68 -9.19 10.90
CA ILE A 116 -7.15 -9.71 9.62
C ILE A 116 -5.70 -10.18 9.75
N ASP A 117 -5.20 -10.37 10.99
CA ASP A 117 -3.83 -10.76 11.30
C ASP A 117 -2.76 -9.81 10.70
N TYR A 118 -3.08 -8.52 10.55
CA TYR A 118 -2.13 -7.51 10.05
C TYR A 118 -1.20 -7.07 11.18
N GLU A 119 0.11 -7.20 10.97
CA GLU A 119 1.14 -6.83 11.95
C GLU A 119 1.05 -5.35 12.30
N SER A 120 0.80 -5.07 13.57
CA SER A 120 0.71 -3.72 14.13
C SER A 120 0.80 -3.76 15.65
N VAL A 121 1.24 -2.66 16.25
CA VAL A 121 1.22 -2.40 17.68
C VAL A 121 0.42 -1.13 17.98
N PHE A 122 -0.46 -1.22 18.97
CA PHE A 122 -1.24 -0.08 19.44
C PHE A 122 -0.80 0.29 20.85
N ILE A 123 -0.12 1.43 20.96
CA ILE A 123 0.37 1.99 22.22
C ILE A 123 -0.63 3.03 22.70
N GLU A 124 -1.02 2.93 23.96
CA GLU A 124 -2.11 3.72 24.54
C GLU A 124 -1.66 4.45 25.79
N GLY A 125 -2.15 5.66 25.98
CA GLY A 125 -1.81 6.55 27.09
C GLY A 125 -0.59 7.43 26.80
N GLU A 126 -0.60 8.63 27.38
CA GLU A 126 0.43 9.66 27.13
C GLU A 126 1.84 9.19 27.54
N LYS A 127 1.95 8.58 28.71
CA LYS A 127 3.24 8.10 29.24
C LYS A 127 3.84 7.02 28.34
N ASP A 128 3.05 6.04 27.94
CA ASP A 128 3.56 4.89 27.19
C ASP A 128 3.81 5.27 25.73
N SER A 129 2.97 6.15 25.15
CA SER A 129 3.23 6.76 23.84
C SER A 129 4.54 7.55 23.85
N LEU A 130 4.79 8.36 24.88
CA LEU A 130 6.04 9.11 25.03
C LEU A 130 7.26 8.18 25.14
N ASN A 131 7.17 7.14 25.98
CA ASN A 131 8.25 6.16 26.13
C ASN A 131 8.52 5.41 24.83
N TYR A 132 7.46 5.04 24.10
CA TYR A 132 7.57 4.35 22.82
C TYR A 132 8.26 5.23 21.78
N MET A 133 7.80 6.47 21.60
CA MET A 133 8.41 7.42 20.66
C MET A 133 9.88 7.69 21.00
N ARG A 134 10.25 7.79 22.28
CA ARG A 134 11.64 7.98 22.73
C ARG A 134 12.54 6.78 22.54
N SER A 135 11.97 5.58 22.36
CA SER A 135 12.76 4.40 22.02
C SER A 135 13.20 4.39 20.55
N ILE A 136 12.52 5.18 19.70
CA ILE A 136 12.81 5.33 18.26
C ILE A 136 13.54 6.64 17.98
N PHE A 137 13.08 7.75 18.58
CA PHE A 137 13.62 9.10 18.44
C PHE A 137 13.97 9.65 19.84
N ASP A 138 15.24 9.57 20.21
CA ASP A 138 15.73 9.93 21.54
C ASP A 138 15.48 11.40 21.92
N ASP A 139 15.40 12.28 20.92
CA ASP A 139 15.14 13.70 21.04
C ASP A 139 13.64 14.09 21.00
N TRP A 140 12.72 13.12 21.07
CA TRP A 140 11.28 13.37 20.96
C TRP A 140 10.75 14.36 22.01
N GLN A 141 10.07 15.40 21.51
CA GLN A 141 9.54 16.53 22.29
C GLN A 141 8.03 16.78 22.12
N ALA A 142 7.36 16.10 21.19
CA ALA A 142 5.94 16.36 20.95
C ALA A 142 5.08 15.91 22.15
N THR A 143 4.15 16.76 22.56
CA THR A 143 3.25 16.56 23.71
C THR A 143 1.80 16.34 23.26
N GLY A 144 0.96 15.83 24.15
CA GLY A 144 -0.47 15.64 23.87
C GLY A 144 -0.80 14.45 22.97
N ILE A 145 0.18 13.55 22.79
CA ILE A 145 -0.02 12.26 22.13
C ILE A 145 -0.55 11.29 23.15
N THR A 146 -1.70 10.65 22.87
CA THR A 146 -2.28 9.65 23.77
C THR A 146 -2.41 8.28 23.12
N SER A 147 -2.13 8.16 21.81
CA SER A 147 -1.93 6.88 21.18
C SER A 147 -0.97 6.91 19.99
N VAL A 148 -0.32 5.76 19.77
CA VAL A 148 0.50 5.49 18.59
C VAL A 148 0.08 4.14 18.03
N LEU A 149 -0.40 4.13 16.79
CA LEU A 149 -0.56 2.90 16.01
C LEU A 149 0.61 2.80 15.04
N HIS A 150 1.43 1.76 15.21
CA HIS A 150 2.61 1.49 14.37
C HIS A 150 2.46 0.14 13.69
#